data_AF-A0A7S2WHU0-F1
#
_entry.id   AF-A0A7S2WHU0-F1
#
_cell.length_a   1.000
_cell.length_b   1.000
_cell.length_c   1.000
_cell.angle_alpha   90.00
_cell.angle_beta   90.00
_cell.angle_gamma   90.00
#
_symmetry.space_group_name_H-M   'P 1'
#
loop_
_entity.id
_entity.type
_entity.pdbx_description
1 polymer ?
#
loop_
_entity_poly.entity_id
_entity_poly.type
_entity_poly.pdbx_seq_one_letter_code
_entity_poly.pdbx_strand_id
1 'polypeptide(L)'
;GMCRGTSQPGWRGRRWLAAWLVAVQALGGLGTCSVLQSRAETVRCSASRDSTMPLSFVHIPKTSGTSIEFMAQHQEGVCWGRQWSLGHRREGASPLHGEPLPCSPWHLPPSLFPAPHRNKTVFCVVRDPAARLVSEYRYLAGFP
;
A
#
# COMPACT_ATOMS: atom_id res chain seq x y z
N GLY A 1 -15.95 -19.14 -3.70
CA GLY A 1 -17.07 -18.20 -3.90
C GLY A 1 -16.50 -16.81 -3.87
N MET A 2 -16.14 -16.27 -5.03
CA MET A 2 -16.94 -15.31 -5.82
C MET A 2 -17.10 -13.96 -5.10
N CYS A 3 -16.13 -13.08 -5.36
CA CYS A 3 -16.36 -11.63 -5.33
C CYS A 3 -17.39 -11.34 -6.42
N ARG A 4 -18.67 -11.26 -6.05
CA ARG A 4 -19.72 -10.80 -6.97
C ARG A 4 -19.64 -9.29 -7.03
N GLY A 5 -19.45 -8.77 -8.24
CA GLY A 5 -19.61 -7.36 -8.53
C GLY A 5 -21.03 -6.93 -8.18
N THR A 6 -21.14 -5.86 -7.41
CA THR A 6 -22.39 -5.14 -7.20
C THR A 6 -22.20 -3.72 -7.70
N SER A 7 -22.86 -3.48 -8.83
CA SER A 7 -23.42 -2.22 -9.33
C SER A 7 -23.30 -0.99 -8.42
N GLN A 8 -22.78 0.07 -9.01
CA GLN A 8 -22.81 1.44 -8.49
C GLN A 8 -24.23 1.91 -8.14
N PRO A 9 -24.32 2.86 -7.20
CA PRO A 9 -25.13 4.04 -7.36
C PRO A 9 -24.26 5.29 -7.44
N GLY A 10 -24.51 6.08 -8.48
CA GLY A 10 -23.74 7.28 -8.80
C GLY A 10 -23.84 8.35 -7.73
N TRP A 11 -22.70 8.99 -7.47
CA TRP A 11 -22.63 10.26 -6.76
C TRP A 11 -22.19 11.35 -7.73
N ARG A 12 -23.18 12.14 -8.16
CA ARG A 12 -22.98 13.41 -8.86
C ARG A 12 -22.50 14.46 -7.86
N GLY A 13 -21.35 15.05 -8.16
CA GLY A 13 -21.01 16.42 -7.80
C GLY A 13 -20.40 16.62 -6.41
N ARG A 14 -19.13 17.01 -6.37
CA ARG A 14 -18.75 18.43 -6.44
C ARG A 14 -17.23 18.56 -6.58
N ARG A 15 -16.87 19.43 -7.51
CA ARG A 15 -15.54 19.93 -7.83
C ARG A 15 -14.89 20.48 -6.56
N TRP A 16 -13.73 19.94 -6.19
CA TRP A 16 -12.72 20.71 -5.46
C TRP A 16 -11.50 20.82 -6.36
N LEU A 17 -11.09 22.07 -6.52
CA LEU A 17 -10.28 22.61 -7.59
C LEU A 17 -8.83 22.12 -7.50
N ALA A 18 -8.36 21.55 -8.61
CA ALA A 18 -6.97 21.62 -8.99
C ALA A 18 -6.60 23.10 -9.23
N ALA A 19 -5.79 23.69 -8.36
CA ALA A 19 -5.13 24.98 -8.61
C ALA A 19 -4.10 25.29 -7.52
N TRP A 20 -2.92 24.68 -7.56
CA TRP A 20 -1.70 25.27 -6.99
C TRP A 20 -0.51 24.82 -7.83
N LEU A 21 -0.42 25.36 -9.05
CA LEU A 21 0.79 25.33 -9.87
C LEU A 21 0.74 26.55 -10.81
N VAL A 22 1.79 27.37 -10.72
CA VAL A 22 2.17 28.52 -11.57
C VAL A 22 1.61 29.90 -11.16
N ALA A 23 2.38 30.60 -10.31
CA ALA A 23 2.57 32.05 -10.21
C ALA A 23 3.55 32.24 -9.03
N VAL A 24 4.74 32.86 -9.06
CA VAL A 24 5.22 34.08 -9.72
C VAL A 24 6.75 33.97 -9.79
N GLN A 25 7.34 34.19 -10.97
CA GLN A 25 8.72 34.63 -11.09
C GLN A 25 8.76 36.15 -11.06
N ALA A 26 9.84 36.67 -10.48
CA ALA A 26 10.29 38.07 -10.45
C ALA A 26 9.65 38.97 -9.39
N LEU A 27 10.36 39.19 -8.28
CA LEU A 27 11.03 40.45 -7.94
C LEU A 27 11.95 40.21 -6.73
N GLY A 28 13.04 40.99 -6.65
CA GLY A 28 14.28 40.66 -5.95
C GLY A 28 14.25 40.58 -4.42
N GLY A 29 15.32 40.00 -3.88
CA GLY A 29 15.61 39.98 -2.44
C GLY A 29 16.78 39.07 -2.10
N LEU A 30 17.97 39.65 -1.97
CA LEU A 30 19.19 39.01 -1.49
C LEU A 30 18.95 38.37 -0.11
N GLY A 31 19.10 37.06 -0.02
CA GLY A 31 19.05 36.30 1.23
C GLY A 31 19.51 34.87 0.99
N THR A 32 20.82 34.65 0.98
CA THR A 32 21.39 33.30 0.88
C THR A 32 21.27 32.59 2.23
N CYS A 33 20.13 31.97 2.49
CA CYS A 33 20.02 30.86 3.44
C CYS A 33 20.18 29.57 2.65
N SER A 34 21.39 29.02 2.62
CA SER A 34 21.70 27.73 1.99
C SER A 34 21.14 26.58 2.84
N VAL A 35 19.84 26.35 2.77
CA VAL A 35 19.22 25.13 3.28
C VAL A 35 19.00 24.19 2.10
N LEU A 36 19.95 23.27 1.96
CA LEU A 36 19.89 21.95 1.32
C LEU A 36 18.74 21.73 0.32
N GLN A 37 19.08 21.88 -0.96
CA GLN A 37 18.31 21.31 -2.06
C GLN A 37 18.31 19.77 -1.93
N SER A 38 17.26 19.23 -1.33
CA SER A 38 16.97 17.80 -1.41
C SER A 38 16.74 17.44 -2.87
N ARG A 39 17.68 16.68 -3.44
CA ARG A 39 17.54 16.11 -4.79
C ARG A 39 16.41 15.07 -4.74
N ALA A 40 15.20 15.50 -5.10
CA ALA A 40 14.14 14.58 -5.51
C ALA A 40 14.54 14.01 -6.87
N GLU A 41 15.30 12.91 -6.84
CA GLU A 41 15.66 12.18 -8.04
C GLU A 41 14.39 11.53 -8.59
N THR A 42 13.84 12.14 -9.64
CA THR A 42 12.61 11.68 -10.28
C THR A 42 12.95 10.45 -11.10
N VAL A 43 12.73 9.26 -10.53
CA VAL A 43 12.80 8.00 -11.26
C VAL A 43 11.71 8.03 -12.34
N ARG A 44 12.10 8.25 -13.60
CA ARG A 44 11.21 8.12 -14.76
C ARG A 44 11.20 6.65 -15.18
N CYS A 45 10.15 5.92 -14.81
CA CYS A 45 9.88 4.61 -15.41
C CYS A 45 9.17 4.81 -16.75
N SER A 46 9.79 4.34 -17.83
CA SER A 46 9.18 4.26 -19.15
C SER A 46 8.08 3.20 -19.16
N ALA A 47 6.85 3.58 -19.50
CA ALA A 47 5.72 2.67 -19.62
C ALA A 47 5.87 1.80 -20.88
N SER A 48 6.39 0.57 -20.74
CA SER A 48 6.23 -0.46 -21.76
C SER A 48 4.81 -1.02 -21.68
N ARG A 49 4.14 -1.08 -22.83
CA ARG A 49 2.87 -1.82 -22.98
C ARG A 49 3.20 -3.30 -22.93
N ASP A 50 3.24 -3.86 -21.74
CA ASP A 50 3.46 -5.29 -21.51
C ASP A 50 2.15 -5.94 -21.11
N SER A 51 1.99 -7.23 -21.38
CA SER A 51 0.94 -8.04 -20.75
C SER A 51 1.16 -8.01 -19.24
N THR A 52 0.62 -7.00 -18.57
CA THR A 52 0.96 -6.69 -17.18
C THR A 52 0.45 -7.80 -16.28
N MET A 53 1.37 -8.63 -15.80
CA MET A 53 1.14 -9.57 -14.70
C MET A 53 0.35 -8.85 -13.59
N PRO A 54 -0.70 -9.48 -13.04
CA PRO A 54 -1.53 -8.85 -12.01
C PRO A 54 -0.66 -8.43 -10.82
N LEU A 55 -0.96 -7.27 -10.23
CA LEU A 55 -0.20 -6.74 -9.11
C LEU A 55 -0.59 -7.44 -7.79
N SER A 56 0.38 -7.65 -6.91
CA SER A 56 0.19 -8.23 -5.59
C SER A 56 0.94 -7.45 -4.52
N PHE A 57 0.24 -7.10 -3.45
CA PHE A 57 0.80 -6.37 -2.33
C PHE A 57 1.25 -7.31 -1.21
N VAL A 58 2.51 -7.18 -0.79
CA VAL A 58 3.04 -7.83 0.42
C VAL A 58 2.92 -6.85 1.59
N HIS A 59 2.08 -7.19 2.58
CA HIS A 59 1.81 -6.33 3.72
C HIS A 59 2.89 -6.51 4.80
N ILE A 60 3.78 -5.53 4.94
CA ILE A 60 4.72 -5.46 6.05
C ILE A 60 4.03 -4.76 7.25
N PRO A 61 4.02 -5.34 8.46
CA PRO A 61 3.34 -4.70 9.59
C PRO A 61 3.79 -3.25 9.82
N LYS A 62 2.83 -2.39 10.18
CA LYS A 62 3.07 -0.98 10.56
C LYS A 62 3.68 -0.09 9.46
N THR A 63 3.58 -0.50 8.19
CA THR A 63 3.94 0.32 7.01
C THR A 63 2.72 0.87 6.27
N SER A 64 1.63 1.11 7.01
CA SER A 64 0.35 1.60 6.48
C SER A 64 -0.33 0.65 5.47
N GLY A 65 -0.03 -0.65 5.52
CA GLY A 65 -0.62 -1.62 4.60
C GLY A 65 -2.14 -1.73 4.68
N THR A 66 -2.75 -1.53 5.86
CA THR A 66 -4.22 -1.47 6.01
C THR A 66 -4.85 -0.39 5.13
N SER A 67 -4.21 0.78 5.00
CA SER A 67 -4.70 1.86 4.14
C SER A 67 -4.65 1.47 2.66
N ILE A 68 -3.58 0.78 2.25
CA ILE A 68 -3.42 0.30 0.87
C ILE A 68 -4.46 -0.78 0.55
N GLU A 69 -4.65 -1.76 1.44
CA GLU A 69 -5.67 -2.79 1.30
C GLU A 69 -7.07 -2.19 1.19
N PHE A 70 -7.38 -1.22 2.06
CA PHE A 70 -8.65 -0.52 2.04
C PHE A 70 -8.87 0.20 0.72
N MET A 71 -7.90 1.00 0.26
CA MET A 71 -8.02 1.76 -0.98
C MET A 71 -8.12 0.85 -2.21
N ALA A 72 -7.28 -0.18 -2.30
CA ALA A 72 -7.31 -1.15 -3.41
C ALA A 72 -8.67 -1.85 -3.51
N GLN A 73 -9.27 -2.20 -2.38
CA GLN A 73 -10.60 -2.81 -2.37
C GLN A 73 -11.69 -1.81 -2.77
N HIS A 74 -11.67 -0.60 -2.22
CA HIS A 74 -12.78 0.36 -2.38
C HIS A 74 -12.76 1.07 -3.72
N GLN A 75 -11.58 1.27 -4.32
CA GLN A 75 -11.44 1.98 -5.59
C GLN A 75 -11.35 1.02 -6.78
N GLU A 76 -10.61 -0.08 -6.64
CA GLU A 76 -10.28 -0.98 -7.75
C GLU A 76 -10.92 -2.37 -7.60
N GLY A 77 -11.61 -2.65 -6.49
CA GLY A 77 -12.18 -3.98 -6.20
C GLY A 77 -11.13 -5.06 -5.95
N VAL A 78 -9.86 -4.70 -5.78
CA VAL A 78 -8.76 -5.64 -5.60
C VAL A 78 -8.63 -6.03 -4.13
N CYS A 79 -8.69 -7.32 -3.85
CA CYS A 79 -8.54 -7.85 -2.49
C CYS A 79 -7.10 -8.31 -2.25
N TRP A 80 -6.40 -7.64 -1.33
CA TRP A 80 -5.10 -8.05 -0.80
C TRP A 80 -5.15 -8.27 0.71
N GLY A 81 -4.10 -8.90 1.24
CA GLY A 81 -3.86 -9.18 2.65
C GLY A 81 -5.08 -9.57 3.47
N ARG A 82 -5.49 -8.75 4.45
CA ARG A 82 -6.61 -9.09 5.35
C ARG A 82 -7.88 -9.39 4.55
N GLN A 83 -8.20 -8.58 3.55
CA GLN A 83 -9.42 -8.77 2.78
C GLN A 83 -9.39 -10.04 1.93
N TRP A 84 -8.25 -10.36 1.34
CA TRP A 84 -8.05 -11.62 0.62
C TRP A 84 -8.24 -12.82 1.56
N SER A 85 -7.66 -12.77 2.75
CA SER A 85 -7.74 -13.89 3.72
C SER A 85 -9.17 -14.22 4.17
N LEU A 86 -10.06 -13.23 4.26
CA LEU A 86 -11.46 -13.43 4.64
C LEU A 86 -12.24 -14.24 3.60
N GLY A 87 -11.93 -14.06 2.32
CA GLY A 87 -12.54 -14.81 1.20
C GLY A 87 -11.89 -16.18 0.93
N HIS A 88 -10.65 -16.37 1.37
CA HIS A 88 -9.83 -17.56 1.09
C HIS A 88 -9.49 -18.39 2.34
N ARG A 89 -10.39 -18.40 3.33
CA ARG A 89 -10.21 -19.12 4.61
C ARG A 89 -9.83 -20.61 4.47
N ARG A 90 -10.13 -21.25 3.33
CA ARG A 90 -9.77 -22.65 3.02
C ARG A 90 -8.35 -22.84 2.48
N GLU A 91 -7.73 -21.79 1.95
CA GLU A 91 -6.34 -21.79 1.46
C GLU A 91 -5.35 -21.32 2.55
N GLY A 92 -5.86 -20.89 3.71
CA GLY A 92 -5.13 -20.30 4.82
C GLY A 92 -4.84 -21.26 5.99
N ALA A 93 -4.53 -22.53 5.72
CA ALA A 93 -3.82 -23.33 6.71
C ALA A 93 -2.52 -22.59 7.05
N SER A 94 -2.13 -22.57 8.34
CA SER A 94 -0.85 -21.97 8.74
C SER A 94 0.24 -22.50 7.80
N PRO A 95 0.94 -21.65 7.04
CA PRO A 95 1.97 -22.13 6.10
C PRO A 95 3.10 -22.86 6.83
N LEU A 96 3.15 -22.74 8.17
CA LEU A 96 4.08 -23.39 9.08
C LEU A 96 3.42 -24.57 9.81
N HIS A 97 2.83 -25.52 9.07
CA HIS A 97 2.53 -26.88 9.56
C HIS A 97 1.76 -26.98 10.90
N GLY A 98 0.80 -26.07 11.14
CA GLY A 98 -0.08 -26.14 12.31
C GLY A 98 0.40 -25.39 13.55
N GLU A 99 1.59 -24.77 13.52
CA GLU A 99 2.03 -23.89 14.61
C GLU A 99 1.28 -22.55 14.58
N PRO A 100 0.94 -21.99 15.76
CA PRO A 100 0.33 -20.68 15.85
C PRO A 100 1.33 -19.62 15.35
N LEU A 101 0.93 -18.89 14.31
CA LEU A 101 1.74 -17.80 13.79
C LEU A 101 1.70 -16.61 14.75
N PRO A 102 2.85 -15.91 14.97
CA PRO A 102 2.89 -14.70 15.79
C PRO A 102 2.12 -13.53 15.14
N CYS A 103 1.77 -13.65 13.86
CA CYS A 103 1.03 -12.65 13.12
C CYS A 103 0.12 -13.32 12.07
N SER A 104 -0.83 -12.55 11.55
CA SER A 104 -1.72 -13.06 10.52
C SER A 104 -0.96 -13.48 9.23
N PRO A 105 -1.42 -14.51 8.50
CA PRO A 105 -0.65 -15.11 7.39
C PRO A 105 -0.26 -14.14 6.27
N TRP A 106 -1.04 -13.08 6.04
CA TRP A 106 -0.76 -12.10 4.98
C TRP A 106 0.44 -11.18 5.26
N HIS A 107 1.02 -11.26 6.46
CA HIS A 107 2.30 -10.61 6.76
C HIS A 107 3.51 -11.49 6.44
N LEU A 108 3.30 -12.75 6.06
CA LEU A 108 4.39 -13.67 5.74
C LEU A 108 5.03 -13.30 4.40
N PRO A 109 6.37 -13.41 4.28
CA PRO A 109 7.05 -13.16 3.02
C PRO A 109 6.65 -14.19 1.94
N PRO A 110 6.75 -13.85 0.65
CA PRO A 110 6.39 -14.76 -0.45
C PRO A 110 7.13 -16.11 -0.44
N SER A 111 8.31 -16.19 0.17
CA SER A 111 9.05 -17.44 0.34
C SER A 111 8.36 -18.43 1.28
N LEU A 112 7.66 -17.93 2.31
CA LEU A 112 6.93 -18.73 3.29
C LEU A 112 5.44 -18.85 2.95
N PHE A 113 4.90 -17.91 2.18
CA PHE A 113 3.50 -17.92 1.76
C PHE A 113 3.36 -17.51 0.29
N PRO A 114 3.70 -18.40 -0.66
CA PRO A 114 3.76 -18.06 -2.09
C PRO A 114 2.37 -17.99 -2.76
N ALA A 115 1.36 -18.67 -2.21
CA ALA A 115 0.05 -18.83 -2.85
C ALA A 115 -0.62 -17.48 -3.23
N PRO A 116 -0.66 -16.43 -2.39
CA PRO A 116 -1.29 -15.15 -2.75
C PRO A 116 -0.56 -14.39 -3.86
N HIS A 117 0.73 -14.67 -4.04
CA HIS A 117 1.66 -13.90 -4.86
C HIS A 117 2.07 -14.62 -6.17
N ARG A 118 1.61 -15.86 -6.37
CA ARG A 118 1.97 -16.68 -7.54
C ARG A 118 1.52 -16.01 -8.85
N ASN A 119 2.40 -15.98 -9.85
CA ASN A 119 2.15 -15.40 -11.18
C ASN A 119 1.68 -13.94 -11.13
N LYS A 120 2.21 -13.16 -10.18
CA LYS A 120 1.89 -11.75 -9.97
C LYS A 120 3.16 -10.95 -9.79
N THR A 121 3.11 -9.68 -10.19
CA THR A 121 4.16 -8.72 -9.85
C THR A 121 3.98 -8.31 -8.40
N VAL A 122 5.01 -8.52 -7.57
CA VAL A 122 4.94 -8.20 -6.14
C VAL A 122 5.51 -6.82 -5.86
N PHE A 123 4.86 -6.08 -4.97
CA PHE A 123 5.39 -4.84 -4.40
C PHE A 123 5.14 -4.78 -2.90
N CYS A 124 5.91 -3.97 -2.20
CA CYS A 124 5.71 -3.69 -0.78
C CYS A 124 5.98 -2.21 -0.51
N VAL A 125 5.52 -1.73 0.64
CA VAL A 125 5.80 -0.38 1.13
C VAL A 125 6.64 -0.49 2.40
N VAL A 126 7.73 0.26 2.40
CA VAL A 126 8.67 0.34 3.52
C VAL A 126 8.48 1.66 4.28
N ARG A 127 8.87 1.66 5.55
CA ARG A 127 8.84 2.82 6.45
C ARG A 127 10.17 2.89 7.18
N ASP A 128 10.54 4.07 7.65
CA ASP A 128 11.65 4.23 8.60
C ASP A 128 11.53 3.21 9.76
N PRO A 129 12.60 2.42 10.05
CA PRO A 129 12.55 1.36 11.05
C PRO A 129 12.23 1.85 12.46
N ALA A 130 12.73 3.03 12.86
CA ALA A 130 12.48 3.58 14.19
C ALA A 130 11.01 4.00 14.33
N ALA A 131 10.45 4.66 13.33
CA ALA A 131 9.03 5.00 13.28
C ALA A 131 8.13 3.75 13.24
N ARG A 132 8.58 2.67 12.58
CA ARG A 132 7.88 1.37 12.58
C ARG A 132 7.84 0.78 14.00
N LEU A 133 8.96 0.79 14.71
CA LEU A 133 9.06 0.27 16.08
C LEU A 133 8.16 1.05 17.05
N VAL A 134 8.15 2.38 16.98
CA VAL A 134 7.26 3.21 17.81
C VAL A 134 5.78 2.91 17.51
N SER A 135 5.44 2.70 16.23
CA SER A 135 4.07 2.34 15.83
C SER A 135 3.64 0.96 16.34
N GLU A 136 4.56 0.00 16.38
CA GLU A 136 4.32 -1.33 16.96
C GLU A 136 4.13 -1.21 18.47
N TYR A 137 5.01 -0.49 19.17
CA TYR A 137 4.89 -0.27 20.61
C TYR A 137 3.55 0.36 20.99
N ARG A 138 3.14 1.42 20.30
CA ARG A 138 1.83 2.07 20.54
C ARG A 138 0.67 1.10 20.35
N TYR A 139 0.71 0.30 19.28
CA TYR A 139 -0.31 -0.70 19.00
C TYR A 139 -0.41 -1.77 20.10
N LEU A 140 0.72 -2.30 20.57
CA LEU A 140 0.76 -3.31 21.64
C LEU A 140 0.32 -2.72 22.99
N ALA A 141 0.63 -1.46 23.25
CA ALA A 141 0.24 -0.75 24.47
C ALA A 141 -1.20 -0.22 24.44
N GLY A 142 -1.93 -0.40 23.34
CA GLY A 142 -3.32 0.08 23.20
C GLY A 142 -3.45 1.59 22.98
N PHE A 143 -2.37 2.27 22.60
CA PHE A 143 -2.42 3.67 22.18
C PHE A 143 -2.84 3.78 20.71
N PRO A 144 -3.76 4.70 20.37
CA PRO A 144 -4.16 4.95 18.98
C PRO A 144 -3.00 5.47 18.10
#